data_AF-A0A7C6KCN3-F1
#
_entry.id   AF-A0A7C6KCN3-F1
#
_cell.length_a   1.000
_cell.length_b   1.000
_cell.length_c   1.000
_cell.angle_alpha   90.00
_cell.angle_beta   90.00
_cell.angle_gamma   90.00
#
_symmetry.space_group_name_H-M   'P 1'
#
loop_
_entity.id
_entity.type
_entity.pdbx_description
1 polymer ?
#
loop_
_entity_poly.entity_id
_entity_poly.type
_entity_poly.pdbx_seq_one_letter_code
_entity_poly.pdbx_strand_id
1 'polypeptide(L)'
;MIQGLSGKKKDNSNTWLKAEMRRAFLPEDARVLDLFCGTGEMYRRAYEGRALQYRGIDKAQIHDVQKCTLIDNVTYVTRHDMDKYNVYDLDDYGCPWALLYLILRKRAPGEITVFITDGLPLRFKLSGRVITLISGIEQIPRDMELPGQFRFYVDMFATMLLDVERRYGWKTEQAVYARNDGATVYYWALKMRK
;
A
#
# COMPACT_ATOMS: atom_id res chain seq x y z
N MET A 1 -33.66 -3.11 6.06
CA MET A 1 -32.89 -1.91 6.44
C MET A 1 -31.81 -2.35 7.42
N ILE A 2 -30.56 -2.46 6.97
CA ILE A 2 -29.43 -2.75 7.88
C ILE A 2 -29.05 -1.42 8.53
N GLN A 3 -29.18 -1.35 9.86
CA GLN A 3 -28.76 -0.19 10.64
C GLN A 3 -27.30 0.14 10.31
N GLY A 4 -27.08 1.36 9.83
CA GLY A 4 -25.75 1.87 9.55
C GLY A 4 -24.94 1.93 10.83
N LEU A 5 -23.85 1.15 10.89
CA LEU A 5 -22.80 1.31 11.89
C LEU A 5 -22.10 2.66 11.65
N SER A 6 -22.71 3.72 12.16
CA SER A 6 -22.14 5.06 12.31
C SER A 6 -21.15 5.06 13.48
N GLY A 7 -20.04 4.31 13.35
CA GLY A 7 -18.90 4.43 14.24
C GLY A 7 -17.95 5.49 13.71
N LYS A 8 -17.49 6.43 14.56
CA LYS A 8 -16.25 7.17 14.27
C LYS A 8 -15.20 6.15 13.84
N LYS A 9 -14.58 6.34 12.67
CA LYS A 9 -13.44 5.51 12.22
C LYS A 9 -12.40 5.53 13.34
N LYS A 10 -12.35 4.45 14.13
CA LYS A 10 -11.31 4.27 15.15
C LYS A 10 -10.07 3.88 14.39
N ASP A 11 -8.99 4.66 14.53
CA ASP A 11 -7.69 4.28 14.00
C ASP A 11 -7.32 2.93 14.60
N ASN A 12 -7.29 1.92 13.74
CA ASN A 12 -6.94 0.55 14.07
C ASN A 12 -5.55 0.19 13.54
N SER A 13 -4.79 1.18 13.06
CA SER A 13 -3.43 1.00 12.62
C SER A 13 -2.46 0.91 13.81
N ASN A 14 -1.36 0.20 13.61
CA ASN A 14 -0.27 0.09 14.57
C ASN A 14 0.93 0.82 13.98
N THR A 15 1.07 2.10 14.35
CA THR A 15 2.14 3.00 13.88
C THR A 15 3.53 2.44 14.14
N TRP A 16 3.74 1.76 15.27
CA TRP A 16 5.04 1.19 15.60
C TRP A 16 5.40 0.03 14.66
N LEU A 17 4.45 -0.89 14.43
CA LEU A 17 4.63 -2.01 13.52
C LEU A 17 4.90 -1.55 12.08
N LYS A 18 4.19 -0.51 11.64
CA LYS A 18 4.43 0.16 10.35
C LYS A 18 5.86 0.68 10.23
N ALA A 19 6.35 1.37 11.25
CA ALA A 19 7.68 1.98 11.24
C ALA A 19 8.82 0.96 11.37
N GLU A 20 8.66 -0.07 12.20
CA GLU A 20 9.64 -1.17 12.32
C GLU A 20 9.79 -1.93 11.01
N MET A 21 8.67 -2.27 10.35
CA MET A 21 8.71 -2.94 9.05
C MET A 21 9.42 -2.10 8.00
N ARG A 22 9.15 -0.79 7.94
CA ARG A 22 9.86 0.11 7.04
C ARG A 22 11.36 0.11 7.32
N ARG A 23 11.78 0.23 8.58
CA ARG A 23 13.20 0.21 8.96
C ARG A 23 13.90 -1.11 8.64
N ALA A 24 13.23 -2.24 8.88
CA ALA A 24 13.81 -3.57 8.69
C ALA A 24 14.05 -3.91 7.21
N PHE A 25 13.25 -3.35 6.30
CA PHE A 25 13.30 -3.68 4.87
C PHE A 25 13.69 -2.49 3.98
N LEU A 26 14.12 -1.36 4.55
CA LEU A 26 14.60 -0.21 3.78
C LEU A 26 15.98 -0.56 3.15
N PRO A 27 16.15 -0.43 1.83
CA PRO A 27 17.46 -0.58 1.21
C PRO A 27 18.39 0.57 1.59
N GLU A 28 19.71 0.34 1.56
CA GLU A 28 20.71 1.35 1.94
C GLU A 28 20.70 2.58 1.01
N ASP A 29 20.42 2.38 -0.29
CA ASP A 29 20.36 3.45 -1.30
C ASP A 29 18.94 4.04 -1.46
N ALA A 30 18.08 3.90 -0.44
CA ALA A 30 16.66 4.21 -0.53
C ALA A 30 16.36 5.64 -1.00
N ARG A 31 15.68 5.73 -2.15
CA ARG A 31 15.03 6.92 -2.70
C ARG A 31 13.53 6.73 -2.59
N VAL A 32 12.98 7.27 -1.52
CA VAL A 32 11.61 7.02 -1.06
C VAL A 32 10.63 8.01 -1.69
N LEU A 33 9.56 7.48 -2.28
CA LEU A 33 8.34 8.19 -2.60
C LEU A 33 7.22 7.72 -1.65
N ASP A 34 6.91 8.55 -0.66
CA ASP A 34 5.81 8.34 0.27
C ASP A 34 4.55 9.00 -0.28
N LEU A 35 3.56 8.20 -0.69
CA LEU A 35 2.36 8.68 -1.39
C LEU A 35 1.19 9.05 -0.46
N PHE A 36 1.43 8.98 0.86
CA PHE A 36 0.47 9.28 1.91
C PHE A 36 1.19 9.91 3.12
N CYS A 37 2.03 10.92 2.88
CA CYS A 37 3.01 11.35 3.87
C CYS A 37 2.43 12.03 5.12
N GLY A 38 1.20 12.56 5.01
CA GLY A 38 0.47 13.18 6.11
C GLY A 38 1.32 14.17 6.93
N THR A 39 1.19 14.06 8.25
CA THR A 39 1.94 14.87 9.23
C THR A 39 3.39 14.41 9.41
N GLY A 40 3.90 13.48 8.59
CA GLY A 40 5.31 13.06 8.58
C GLY A 40 5.68 12.02 9.64
N GLU A 41 4.71 11.28 10.15
CA GLU A 41 4.97 10.30 11.21
C GLU A 41 5.86 9.14 10.74
N MET A 42 5.60 8.60 9.53
CA MET A 42 6.47 7.57 8.94
C MET A 42 7.83 8.13 8.55
N TYR A 43 7.89 9.36 8.04
CA TYR A 43 9.14 10.05 7.78
C TYR A 43 10.04 10.09 9.02
N ARG A 44 9.57 10.66 10.14
CA ARG A 44 10.37 10.78 11.37
C ARG A 44 10.82 9.42 11.93
N ARG A 45 9.94 8.41 11.88
CA ARG A 45 10.22 7.11 12.50
C ARG A 45 11.05 6.17 11.64
N ALA A 46 10.93 6.25 10.32
CA ALA A 46 11.46 5.23 9.43
C ALA A 46 12.45 5.75 8.37
N TYR A 47 12.33 7.01 7.95
CA TYR A 47 13.07 7.51 6.78
C TYR A 47 14.09 8.59 7.11
N GLU A 48 13.81 9.43 8.12
CA GLU A 48 14.71 10.50 8.53
C GLU A 48 16.08 9.93 8.96
N GLY A 49 17.14 10.48 8.35
CA GLY A 49 18.52 10.05 8.54
C GLY A 49 18.87 8.67 7.96
N ARG A 50 17.94 7.99 7.26
CA ARG A 50 18.14 6.64 6.69
C ARG A 50 17.97 6.59 5.18
N ALA A 51 17.02 7.35 4.64
CA ALA A 51 16.80 7.43 3.20
C ALA A 51 17.80 8.40 2.56
N LEU A 52 18.41 7.98 1.45
CA LEU A 52 19.26 8.84 0.61
C LEU A 52 18.46 10.00 0.02
N GLN A 53 17.21 9.74 -0.37
CA GLN A 53 16.27 10.74 -0.84
C GLN A 53 14.88 10.44 -0.32
N TYR A 54 14.12 11.50 -0.03
CA TYR A 54 12.72 11.38 0.37
C TYR A 54 11.86 12.45 -0.33
N ARG A 55 10.71 12.01 -0.84
CA ARG A 55 9.62 12.89 -1.30
C ARG A 55 8.30 12.39 -0.73
N GLY A 56 7.63 13.24 0.03
CA GLY A 56 6.28 12.98 0.54
C GLY A 56 5.21 13.60 -0.34
N ILE A 57 4.11 12.90 -0.59
CA ILE A 57 2.95 13.37 -1.32
C ILE A 57 1.72 13.17 -0.45
N ASP A 58 0.88 14.20 -0.39
CA ASP A 58 -0.41 14.14 0.29
C ASP A 58 -1.34 15.19 -0.34
N LYS A 59 -2.63 14.93 -0.36
CA LYS A 59 -3.61 15.83 -0.98
C LYS A 59 -4.14 16.91 -0.04
N ALA A 60 -3.93 16.78 1.26
CA ALA A 60 -4.56 17.61 2.29
C ALA A 60 -3.55 18.24 3.25
N GLN A 61 -2.49 17.54 3.62
CA GLN A 61 -1.57 18.01 4.66
C GLN A 61 -0.12 17.60 4.36
N ILE A 62 0.82 18.50 4.62
CA ILE A 62 2.25 18.24 4.48
C ILE A 62 2.98 18.73 5.73
N HIS A 63 4.07 18.04 6.10
CA HIS A 63 4.86 18.37 7.29
C HIS A 63 6.11 19.22 7.00
N ASP A 64 6.55 19.26 5.74
CA ASP A 64 7.72 20.01 5.31
C ASP A 64 7.59 20.36 3.81
N VAL A 65 7.57 21.65 3.49
CA VAL A 65 7.37 22.16 2.11
C VAL A 65 8.54 21.85 1.16
N GLN A 66 9.75 21.63 1.69
CA GLN A 66 10.92 21.29 0.89
C GLN A 66 10.91 19.79 0.54
N LYS A 67 10.43 18.95 1.47
CA LYS A 67 10.40 17.49 1.33
C LYS A 67 9.09 16.94 0.78
N CYS A 68 8.00 17.70 0.87
CA CYS A 68 6.67 17.23 0.49
C CYS A 68 6.06 18.06 -0.65
N THR A 69 5.01 17.52 -1.27
CA THR A 69 4.22 18.21 -2.28
C THR A 69 2.74 17.99 -1.99
N LEU A 70 1.99 19.08 -1.87
CA LEU A 70 0.55 19.05 -1.65
C LEU A 70 -0.16 18.83 -2.99
N ILE A 71 -0.48 17.58 -3.31
CA ILE A 71 -1.11 17.17 -4.57
C ILE A 71 -1.75 15.78 -4.41
N ASP A 72 -2.78 15.50 -5.20
CA ASP A 72 -3.31 14.15 -5.35
C ASP A 72 -2.22 13.16 -5.84
N ASN A 73 -2.14 12.00 -5.18
CA ASN A 73 -1.06 11.04 -5.42
C ASN A 73 -1.15 10.35 -6.78
N VAL A 74 -2.35 10.06 -7.29
CA VAL A 74 -2.57 9.54 -8.65
C VAL A 74 -2.12 10.57 -9.68
N THR A 75 -2.44 11.83 -9.45
CA THR A 75 -2.00 12.95 -10.30
C THR A 75 -0.48 13.08 -10.30
N TYR A 76 0.16 12.99 -9.12
CA TYR A 76 1.61 13.05 -9.00
C TYR A 76 2.28 11.92 -9.79
N VAL A 77 1.90 10.67 -9.53
CA VAL A 77 2.45 9.48 -10.20
C VAL A 77 2.23 9.55 -11.71
N THR A 78 1.08 10.07 -12.16
CA THR A 78 0.80 10.23 -13.59
C THR A 78 1.78 11.20 -14.26
N ARG A 79 2.08 12.33 -13.61
CA ARG A 79 2.86 13.44 -14.20
C ARG A 79 4.36 13.34 -14.01
N HIS A 80 4.83 12.52 -13.08
CA HIS A 80 6.25 12.45 -12.73
C HIS A 80 6.89 11.13 -13.19
N ASP A 81 8.21 11.17 -13.25
CA ASP A 81 9.06 10.03 -13.53
C ASP A 81 9.19 9.16 -12.28
N MET A 82 8.82 7.89 -12.41
CA MET A 82 8.87 6.92 -11.31
C MET A 82 10.26 6.31 -11.15
N ASP A 83 11.13 6.37 -12.16
CA ASP A 83 12.47 5.76 -12.15
C ASP A 83 13.42 6.44 -11.15
N LYS A 84 13.09 7.66 -10.71
CA LYS A 84 13.81 8.41 -9.68
C LYS A 84 13.77 7.74 -8.31
N TYR A 85 12.80 6.85 -8.09
CA TYR A 85 12.56 6.20 -6.80
C TYR A 85 12.76 4.69 -6.92
N ASN A 86 13.29 4.09 -5.86
CA ASN A 86 13.38 2.63 -5.72
C ASN A 86 12.60 2.13 -4.48
N VAL A 87 12.02 3.04 -3.70
CA VAL A 87 11.13 2.70 -2.58
C VAL A 87 9.81 3.45 -2.74
N TYR A 88 8.69 2.74 -2.72
CA TYR A 88 7.35 3.32 -2.77
C TYR A 88 6.58 2.97 -1.50
N ASP A 89 6.09 3.98 -0.78
CA ASP A 89 5.25 3.78 0.41
C ASP A 89 3.79 4.13 0.10
N LEU A 90 2.92 3.12 0.22
CA LEU A 90 1.50 3.17 -0.01
C LEU A 90 0.75 2.92 1.32
N ASP A 91 0.85 3.87 2.25
CA ASP A 91 0.13 3.84 3.55
C ASP A 91 -1.35 4.27 3.41
N ASP A 92 -2.14 3.54 2.61
CA ASP A 92 -3.57 3.78 2.44
C ASP A 92 -4.42 2.94 3.40
N TYR A 93 -5.33 3.56 4.15
CA TYR A 93 -6.35 2.83 4.92
C TYR A 93 -7.38 2.10 4.06
N GLY A 94 -7.39 2.36 2.75
CA GLY A 94 -8.23 1.74 1.75
C GLY A 94 -7.59 0.53 1.07
N CYS A 95 -7.32 0.68 -0.23
CA CYS A 95 -6.92 -0.39 -1.15
C CYS A 95 -5.93 0.22 -2.16
N PRO A 96 -4.63 0.24 -1.85
CA PRO A 96 -3.63 1.00 -2.62
C PRO A 96 -3.26 0.37 -3.97
N TRP A 97 -3.84 -0.78 -4.30
CA TRP A 97 -3.52 -1.58 -5.48
C TRP A 97 -3.62 -0.83 -6.81
N ALA A 98 -4.63 0.04 -6.98
CA ALA A 98 -4.74 0.83 -8.22
C ALA A 98 -3.52 1.76 -8.41
N LEU A 99 -3.04 2.35 -7.32
CA LEU A 99 -1.85 3.21 -7.33
C LEU A 99 -0.58 2.39 -7.52
N LEU A 100 -0.48 1.20 -6.90
CA LEU A 100 0.61 0.26 -7.17
C LEU A 100 0.69 -0.11 -8.65
N TYR A 101 -0.44 -0.52 -9.27
CA TYR A 101 -0.49 -0.89 -10.68
C TYR A 101 -0.05 0.28 -11.58
N LEU A 102 -0.43 1.51 -11.22
CA LEU A 102 -0.02 2.70 -11.94
C LEU A 102 1.50 2.93 -11.87
N ILE A 103 2.10 2.77 -10.69
CA ILE A 103 3.56 2.88 -10.49
C ILE A 103 4.28 1.81 -11.30
N LEU A 104 3.91 0.54 -11.14
CA LEU A 104 4.58 -0.59 -11.78
C LEU A 104 4.48 -0.57 -13.30
N ARG A 105 3.39 -0.01 -13.85
CA ARG A 105 3.24 0.21 -15.29
C ARG A 105 4.21 1.28 -15.83
N LYS A 106 4.52 2.30 -15.03
CA LYS A 106 5.42 3.40 -15.43
C LYS A 106 6.88 3.13 -15.15
N ARG A 107 7.18 2.30 -14.14
CA ARG A 107 8.53 2.03 -13.68
C ARG A 107 9.28 1.15 -14.68
N ALA A 108 10.46 1.60 -15.11
CA ALA A 108 11.38 0.79 -15.90
C ALA A 108 11.89 -0.43 -15.10
N PRO A 109 12.41 -1.46 -15.78
CA PRO A 109 13.04 -2.63 -15.13
C PRO A 109 14.09 -2.26 -14.06
N GLY A 110 14.31 -3.17 -13.11
CA GLY A 110 15.18 -2.97 -11.96
C GLY A 110 14.60 -3.52 -10.65
N GLU A 111 15.25 -3.20 -9.54
CA GLU A 111 14.81 -3.60 -8.20
C GLU A 111 14.08 -2.47 -7.49
N ILE A 112 13.00 -2.81 -6.80
CA ILE A 112 12.23 -1.88 -5.97
C ILE A 112 11.79 -2.53 -4.66
N THR A 113 11.59 -1.69 -3.64
CA THR A 113 10.89 -2.04 -2.40
C THR A 113 9.56 -1.31 -2.35
N VAL A 114 8.49 -2.01 -1.99
CA VAL A 114 7.14 -1.42 -1.83
C VAL A 114 6.64 -1.70 -0.43
N PHE A 115 6.25 -0.64 0.28
CA PHE A 115 5.52 -0.74 1.53
C PHE A 115 4.04 -0.52 1.26
N ILE A 116 3.19 -1.39 1.82
CA ILE A 116 1.75 -1.32 1.61
C ILE A 116 1.07 -1.43 2.96
N THR A 117 0.22 -0.47 3.30
CA THR A 117 -0.82 -0.66 4.31
C THR A 117 -2.12 -0.97 3.57
N ASP A 118 -2.78 -2.05 3.94
CA ASP A 118 -3.99 -2.51 3.25
C ASP A 118 -5.10 -2.79 4.27
N GLY A 119 -6.17 -1.98 4.19
CA GLY A 119 -7.37 -2.07 5.02
C GLY A 119 -8.48 -2.93 4.43
N LEU A 120 -8.24 -3.57 3.28
CA LEU A 120 -9.21 -4.43 2.61
C LEU A 120 -9.82 -5.55 3.49
N PRO A 121 -9.07 -6.19 4.41
CA PRO A 121 -9.64 -7.18 5.34
C PRO A 121 -10.76 -6.63 6.21
N LEU A 122 -10.66 -5.38 6.68
CA LEU A 122 -11.75 -4.73 7.41
C LEU A 122 -12.99 -4.61 6.53
N ARG A 123 -12.80 -4.16 5.29
CA ARG A 123 -13.91 -4.02 4.33
C ARG A 123 -14.62 -5.34 4.12
N PHE A 124 -13.88 -6.44 3.96
CA PHE A 124 -14.45 -7.78 3.84
C PHE A 124 -15.24 -8.22 5.06
N LYS A 125 -14.74 -7.94 6.27
CA LYS A 125 -15.46 -8.24 7.51
C LYS A 125 -16.77 -7.48 7.63
N LEU A 126 -16.81 -6.23 7.16
CA LEU A 126 -17.99 -5.38 7.26
C LEU A 126 -19.02 -5.62 6.15
N SER A 127 -18.58 -5.89 4.91
CA SER A 127 -19.49 -6.02 3.76
C SER A 127 -19.83 -7.44 3.36
N GLY A 128 -18.94 -8.42 3.60
CA GLY A 128 -19.07 -9.78 3.04
C GLY A 128 -18.96 -9.86 1.51
N ARG A 129 -18.73 -8.73 0.83
CA ARG A 129 -18.70 -8.60 -0.65
C ARG A 129 -17.29 -8.40 -1.15
N VAL A 130 -16.98 -9.00 -2.31
CA VAL A 130 -15.71 -8.78 -3.02
C VAL A 130 -15.67 -7.39 -3.64
N ILE A 131 -14.48 -6.78 -3.70
CA ILE A 131 -14.29 -5.53 -4.43
C ILE A 131 -14.06 -5.80 -5.92
N THR A 132 -14.34 -4.80 -6.77
CA THR A 132 -14.16 -4.90 -8.23
C THR A 132 -12.81 -5.47 -8.65
N LEU A 133 -11.72 -5.06 -7.99
CA LEU A 133 -10.38 -5.53 -8.29
C LEU A 133 -10.25 -7.04 -8.09
N ILE A 134 -10.67 -7.54 -6.93
CA ILE A 134 -10.60 -8.97 -6.59
C ILE A 134 -11.59 -9.79 -7.39
N SER A 135 -12.77 -9.27 -7.64
CA SER A 135 -13.72 -9.89 -8.58
C SER A 135 -13.07 -10.13 -9.95
N GLY A 136 -12.31 -9.17 -10.47
CA GLY A 136 -11.60 -9.32 -11.75
C GLY A 136 -10.38 -10.24 -11.71
N ILE A 137 -9.66 -10.30 -10.60
CA ILE A 137 -8.46 -11.14 -10.44
C ILE A 137 -8.85 -12.59 -10.17
N GLU A 138 -9.73 -12.80 -9.19
CA GLU A 138 -10.19 -14.12 -8.74
C GLU A 138 -11.33 -14.70 -9.58
N GLN A 139 -11.84 -13.94 -10.56
CA GLN A 139 -13.01 -14.33 -11.38
C GLN A 139 -14.26 -14.62 -10.53
N ILE A 140 -14.42 -13.89 -9.43
CA ILE A 140 -15.57 -14.01 -8.52
C ILE A 140 -16.64 -12.98 -8.91
N PRO A 141 -17.93 -13.37 -9.07
CA PRO A 141 -19.01 -12.41 -9.32
C PRO A 141 -19.11 -11.35 -8.23
N ARG A 142 -19.35 -10.08 -8.60
CA ARG A 142 -19.34 -8.94 -7.64
C ARG A 142 -20.46 -9.00 -6.60
N ASP A 143 -21.54 -9.66 -6.97
CA ASP A 143 -22.75 -9.88 -6.18
C ASP A 143 -22.71 -11.18 -5.37
N MET A 144 -21.68 -12.01 -5.56
CA MET A 144 -21.48 -13.21 -4.76
C MET A 144 -21.11 -12.81 -3.32
N GLU A 145 -21.91 -13.27 -2.36
CA GLU A 145 -21.58 -13.18 -0.94
C GLU A 145 -20.61 -14.31 -0.59
N LEU A 146 -19.46 -13.95 -0.04
CA LEU A 146 -18.45 -14.91 0.42
C LEU A 146 -18.21 -14.73 1.92
N PRO A 147 -19.06 -15.33 2.77
CA PRO A 147 -18.88 -15.26 4.22
C PRO A 147 -17.49 -15.75 4.62
N GLY A 148 -16.80 -14.97 5.45
CA GLY A 148 -15.47 -15.34 5.93
C GLY A 148 -14.33 -15.16 4.93
N GLN A 149 -14.55 -14.56 3.75
CA GLN A 149 -13.50 -14.31 2.75
C GLN A 149 -12.23 -13.63 3.31
N PHE A 150 -12.36 -12.81 4.35
CA PHE A 150 -11.21 -12.16 5.01
C PHE A 150 -10.19 -13.15 5.57
N ARG A 151 -10.58 -14.40 5.84
CA ARG A 151 -9.70 -15.47 6.32
C ARG A 151 -8.67 -15.88 5.26
N PHE A 152 -9.00 -15.68 3.99
CA PHE A 152 -8.16 -16.00 2.83
C PHE A 152 -7.46 -14.75 2.28
N TYR A 153 -7.39 -13.66 3.05
CA TYR A 153 -6.81 -12.41 2.56
C TYR A 153 -5.35 -12.55 2.13
N VAL A 154 -4.56 -13.33 2.86
CA VAL A 154 -3.14 -13.55 2.50
C VAL A 154 -3.04 -14.29 1.16
N ASP A 155 -3.90 -15.28 0.93
CA ASP A 155 -3.94 -16.02 -0.33
C ASP A 155 -4.40 -15.13 -1.49
N MET A 156 -5.44 -14.32 -1.28
CA MET A 156 -5.88 -13.30 -2.24
C MET A 156 -4.81 -12.25 -2.51
N PHE A 157 -4.03 -11.86 -1.50
CA PHE A 157 -2.92 -10.93 -1.72
C PHE A 157 -1.85 -11.56 -2.61
N ALA A 158 -1.54 -12.84 -2.42
CA ALA A 158 -0.57 -13.58 -3.22
C ALA A 158 -1.01 -13.71 -4.69
N THR A 159 -2.27 -14.03 -4.96
CA THR A 159 -2.81 -14.08 -6.33
C THR A 159 -2.81 -12.71 -7.00
N MET A 160 -3.04 -11.63 -6.25
CA MET A 160 -2.88 -10.26 -6.76
C MET A 160 -1.43 -9.94 -7.15
N LEU A 161 -0.44 -10.43 -6.42
CA LEU A 161 0.97 -10.32 -6.81
C LEU A 161 1.29 -11.13 -8.08
N LEU A 162 0.70 -12.31 -8.24
CA LEU A 162 0.82 -13.09 -9.48
C LEU A 162 0.18 -12.38 -10.69
N ASP A 163 -0.93 -11.69 -10.47
CA ASP A 163 -1.56 -10.85 -11.52
C ASP A 163 -0.63 -9.69 -11.93
N VAL A 164 0.05 -9.06 -10.97
CA VAL A 164 1.06 -8.03 -11.22
C VAL A 164 2.22 -8.55 -12.08
N GLU A 165 2.76 -9.73 -11.74
CA GLU A 165 3.81 -10.38 -12.53
C GLU A 165 3.34 -10.66 -13.95
N ARG A 166 2.15 -11.27 -14.10
CA ARG A 166 1.56 -11.57 -15.41
C ARG A 166 1.34 -10.33 -16.27
N ARG A 167 0.84 -9.23 -15.69
CA ARG A 167 0.48 -8.02 -16.45
C ARG A 167 1.67 -7.13 -16.79
N TYR A 168 2.61 -7.02 -15.86
CA TYR A 168 3.65 -5.99 -15.93
C TYR A 168 5.07 -6.55 -15.88
N GLY A 169 5.25 -7.87 -15.70
CA GLY A 169 6.55 -8.53 -15.60
C GLY A 169 7.27 -8.30 -14.26
N TRP A 170 6.62 -7.70 -13.27
CA TRP A 170 7.21 -7.48 -11.95
C TRP A 170 7.05 -8.72 -11.09
N LYS A 171 8.15 -9.45 -10.87
CA LYS A 171 8.19 -10.60 -9.99
C LYS A 171 8.39 -10.15 -8.55
N THR A 172 7.63 -10.75 -7.62
CA THR A 172 7.88 -10.56 -6.19
C THR A 172 8.90 -11.58 -5.71
N GLU A 173 10.08 -11.12 -5.33
CA GLU A 173 11.16 -11.98 -4.80
C GLU A 173 10.99 -12.25 -3.30
N GLN A 174 10.41 -11.28 -2.58
CA GLN A 174 10.13 -11.39 -1.16
C GLN A 174 8.84 -10.63 -0.82
N ALA A 175 7.96 -11.26 -0.05
CA ALA A 175 6.80 -10.62 0.57
C ALA A 175 6.76 -10.97 2.05
N VAL A 176 6.87 -9.97 2.92
CA VAL A 176 6.75 -10.11 4.37
C VAL A 176 5.60 -9.25 4.83
N TYR A 177 4.81 -9.75 5.78
CA TYR A 177 3.70 -8.98 6.34
C TYR A 177 3.63 -9.08 7.84
N ALA A 178 2.93 -8.10 8.40
CA ALA A 178 2.45 -8.07 9.77
C ALA A 178 1.02 -7.53 9.75
N ARG A 179 0.29 -7.67 10.86
CA ARG A 179 -1.10 -7.20 10.95
C ARG A 179 -1.37 -6.66 12.33
N ASN A 180 -2.39 -5.81 12.44
CA ASN A 180 -2.89 -5.43 13.76
C ASN A 180 -3.60 -6.62 14.44
N ASP A 181 -3.81 -6.54 15.75
CA ASP A 181 -4.39 -7.64 16.56
C ASP A 181 -5.76 -8.10 16.03
N GLY A 182 -6.56 -7.15 15.53
CA GLY A 182 -7.86 -7.43 14.94
C GLY A 182 -7.80 -8.11 13.56
N ALA A 183 -6.62 -8.27 12.95
CA ALA A 183 -6.45 -8.72 11.56
C ALA A 183 -7.38 -7.96 10.58
N THR A 184 -7.48 -6.65 10.77
CA THR A 184 -8.29 -5.74 9.95
C THR A 184 -7.44 -4.89 9.03
N VAL A 185 -6.16 -4.74 9.34
CA VAL A 185 -5.16 -4.02 8.54
C VAL A 185 -3.90 -4.86 8.46
N TYR A 186 -3.37 -4.99 7.25
CA TYR A 186 -2.10 -5.68 6.99
C TYR A 186 -1.08 -4.65 6.52
N TYR A 187 0.17 -4.85 6.95
CA TYR A 187 1.32 -4.08 6.53
C TYR A 187 2.22 -5.04 5.77
N TRP A 188 2.59 -4.69 4.55
CA TRP A 188 3.44 -5.50 3.70
C TRP A 188 4.72 -4.75 3.36
N ALA A 189 5.83 -5.50 3.33
CA ALA A 189 7.07 -5.11 2.69
C ALA A 189 7.32 -6.09 1.54
N LEU A 190 7.37 -5.55 0.32
CA LEU A 190 7.58 -6.32 -0.90
C LEU A 190 8.92 -5.93 -1.51
N LYS A 191 9.75 -6.92 -1.87
CA LYS A 191 10.88 -6.73 -2.78
C LYS A 191 10.49 -7.29 -4.14
N MET A 192 10.58 -6.46 -5.15
CA MET A 192 10.16 -6.79 -6.50
C MET A 192 11.26 -6.49 -7.51
N ARG A 193 11.32 -7.30 -8.56
CA ARG A 193 12.26 -7.15 -9.67
C ARG A 193 11.57 -7.35 -11.01
N LYS A 194 11.99 -6.61 -12.02
CA LYS A 194 11.60 -6.76 -13.43
C LYS A 194 12.83 -6.69 -14.32
#